data_AF-A0A378AIH6-F1
#
_entry.id   AF-A0A378AIH6-F1
#
_cell.length_a   1.000
_cell.length_b   1.000
_cell.length_c   1.000
_cell.angle_alpha   90.00
_cell.angle_beta   90.00
_cell.angle_gamma   90.00
#
_symmetry.space_group_name_H-M   'P 1'
#
loop_
_entity.id
_entity.type
_entity.pdbx_description
1 polymer ?
#
loop_
_entity_poly.entity_id
_entity_poly.type
_entity_poly.pdbx_seq_one_letter_code
_entity_poly.pdbx_strand_id
1 'polypeptide(L)'
;MIRRLSLSQRLALVVVSLLMLCAVAVCAVQLHSSAQYGNAMVQRLSSGLAQQIFAREPLLDAHGEVNRQTLKSLFDRLMTFNPSVELYLLSPDGDLLADAAPPGHIQRQRIDMAPVQAFLTGSASPVYGDDPRSPDGRKVFSAAPLRVDGQLRGYLYIILQGETFNQLAADAWQKTLWSIVLWTLLLVALFGLLAGGLAWFWVTRPVRLLTAQVAASGQDSISAIKTLAARRPEPRLGNEVAVLENRFIDLARQIADQWDRLADSDRQRREFVANISHDLRTPLTSLLGYLETLTLKDEWLTAEERRQYLTIALRQGNKVRHLSQQLFELARLEHGGIKPQRERFAMGELISDVAQKFELTARTREVNLHIDVPGPLPLINADVSMIERVVTNLLDNGDAAYSRRRGDPSGGLAGESTASGRSGRQRSGRRCRAA
;
A
#
# COMPACT_ATOMS: atom_id res chain seq x y z
N MET A 1 -3.48 -16.30 -16.75
CA MET A 1 -4.49 -16.32 -15.68
C MET A 1 -4.11 -15.53 -14.42
N ILE A 2 -2.84 -15.48 -13.99
CA ILE A 2 -2.42 -14.85 -12.70
C ILE A 2 -2.66 -13.33 -12.62
N ARG A 3 -2.73 -12.62 -13.75
CA ARG A 3 -2.93 -11.15 -13.77
C ARG A 3 -4.30 -10.66 -13.28
N ARG A 4 -5.34 -11.52 -13.22
CA ARG A 4 -6.68 -11.15 -12.73
C ARG A 4 -6.88 -11.35 -11.22
N LEU A 5 -5.90 -11.93 -10.53
CA LEU A 5 -5.99 -12.21 -9.10
C LEU A 5 -5.66 -10.97 -8.28
N SER A 6 -6.40 -10.75 -7.19
CA SER A 6 -6.13 -9.68 -6.22
C SER A 6 -4.78 -9.88 -5.54
N LEU A 7 -4.20 -8.82 -4.98
CA LEU A 7 -2.91 -8.89 -4.29
C LEU A 7 -2.91 -9.97 -3.19
N SER A 8 -3.98 -10.07 -2.40
CA SER A 8 -4.11 -11.12 -1.39
C SER A 8 -4.21 -12.53 -1.96
N GLN A 9 -4.87 -12.73 -3.10
CA GLN A 9 -4.92 -14.04 -3.75
C GLN A 9 -3.54 -14.46 -4.25
N ARG A 10 -2.74 -13.53 -4.78
CA ARG A 10 -1.36 -13.81 -5.19
C ARG A 10 -0.47 -14.14 -3.99
N LEU A 11 -0.58 -13.37 -2.92
CA LEU A 11 0.18 -13.58 -1.68
C LEU A 11 -0.20 -14.92 -1.02
N ALA A 12 -1.49 -15.24 -0.98
CA ALA A 12 -1.99 -16.53 -0.51
C ALA A 12 -1.46 -17.69 -1.36
N LEU A 13 -1.48 -17.58 -2.69
CA LEU A 13 -0.93 -18.62 -3.58
C LEU A 13 0.57 -18.82 -3.35
N VAL A 14 1.35 -17.75 -3.18
CA VAL A 14 2.78 -17.86 -2.88
C VAL A 14 3.00 -18.58 -1.56
N VAL A 15 2.30 -18.17 -0.49
CA VAL A 15 2.42 -18.80 0.83
C VAL A 15 1.99 -20.27 0.79
N VAL A 16 0.86 -20.60 0.16
CA VAL A 16 0.39 -21.97 -0.02
C VAL A 16 1.41 -22.81 -0.79
N SER A 17 1.94 -22.29 -1.90
CA SER A 17 2.93 -23.01 -2.71
C SER A 17 4.22 -23.26 -1.95
N LEU A 18 4.69 -22.29 -1.15
CA LEU A 18 5.88 -22.42 -0.32
C LEU A 18 5.66 -23.45 0.80
N LEU A 19 4.49 -23.42 1.45
CA LEU A 19 4.13 -24.40 2.47
C LEU A 19 4.02 -25.81 1.89
N MET A 20 3.46 -25.96 0.69
CA MET A 20 3.37 -27.24 -0.01
C MET A 20 4.76 -27.78 -0.35
N LEU A 21 5.66 -26.92 -0.86
CA LEU A 21 7.06 -27.30 -1.14
C LEU A 21 7.77 -27.76 0.14
N CYS A 22 7.61 -27.03 1.24
CA CYS A 22 8.19 -27.40 2.53
C CYS A 22 7.63 -28.73 3.05
N ALA A 23 6.32 -28.94 2.93
CA ALA A 23 5.67 -30.19 3.36
C ALA A 23 6.17 -31.40 2.57
N VAL A 24 6.32 -31.26 1.25
CA VAL A 24 6.89 -32.32 0.40
C VAL A 24 8.34 -32.62 0.79
N ALA A 25 9.16 -31.60 1.02
CA ALA A 25 10.54 -31.78 1.45
C ALA A 25 10.65 -32.48 2.81
N VAL A 26 9.87 -32.05 3.80
CA VAL A 26 9.83 -32.68 5.13
C VAL A 26 9.34 -34.12 5.04
N CYS A 27 8.31 -34.40 4.25
CA CYS A 27 7.81 -35.75 4.05
C CYS A 27 8.88 -36.65 3.42
N ALA A 28 9.56 -36.19 2.37
CA ALA A 28 10.64 -36.92 1.72
C ALA A 28 11.78 -37.24 2.70
N VAL A 29 12.21 -36.27 3.50
CA VAL A 29 13.24 -36.45 4.53
C VAL A 29 12.79 -37.45 5.60
N GLN A 30 11.55 -37.34 6.08
CA GLN A 30 11.02 -38.22 7.11
C GLN A 30 10.92 -39.67 6.64
N LEU A 31 10.46 -39.89 5.40
CA LEU A 31 10.35 -41.24 4.82
C LEU A 31 11.75 -41.86 4.64
N HIS A 32 12.70 -41.10 4.12
CA HIS A 32 14.08 -41.56 3.95
C HIS A 32 14.74 -41.87 5.30
N SER A 33 14.60 -40.97 6.26
CA SER A 33 15.15 -41.13 7.60
C SER A 33 14.53 -42.31 8.35
N SER A 34 13.21 -42.47 8.29
CA SER A 34 12.50 -43.59 8.92
C SER A 34 12.94 -44.95 8.35
N ALA A 35 13.15 -45.03 7.02
CA ALA A 35 13.64 -46.25 6.39
C ALA A 35 15.08 -46.59 6.83
N GLN A 36 15.97 -45.58 6.90
CA GLN A 36 17.33 -45.76 7.38
C GLN A 36 17.37 -46.20 8.85
N TYR A 37 16.58 -45.56 9.72
CA TYR A 37 16.48 -45.93 11.13
C TYR A 37 15.97 -47.37 11.32
N GLY A 38 14.94 -47.78 10.59
CA GLY A 38 14.41 -49.14 10.66
C GLY A 38 15.47 -50.20 10.31
N ASN A 39 16.17 -49.99 9.18
CA ASN A 39 17.22 -50.89 8.72
C ASN A 39 18.42 -50.94 9.69
N ALA A 40 18.85 -49.79 10.21
CA ALA A 40 19.91 -49.71 11.19
C ALA A 40 19.54 -50.43 12.51
N MET A 41 18.28 -50.29 12.95
CA MET A 41 17.79 -50.95 14.17
C MET A 41 17.80 -52.47 14.03
N VAL A 42 17.29 -53.00 12.91
CA VAL A 42 17.30 -54.43 12.62
C VAL A 42 18.73 -54.97 12.59
N GLN A 43 19.66 -54.27 11.92
CA GLN A 43 21.06 -54.68 11.83
C GLN A 43 21.79 -54.62 13.19
N ARG A 44 21.46 -53.66 14.05
CA ARG A 44 22.03 -53.58 15.42
C ARG A 44 21.52 -54.71 16.32
N LEU A 45 20.22 -54.96 16.33
CA LEU A 45 19.59 -56.02 17.12
C LEU A 45 20.12 -57.41 16.75
N SER A 46 20.53 -57.58 15.50
CA SER A 46 20.99 -58.85 14.93
C SER A 46 22.51 -58.98 14.79
N SER A 47 23.27 -57.94 15.14
CA SER A 47 24.72 -57.91 14.99
C SER A 47 25.43 -59.05 15.73
N GLY A 48 24.87 -59.50 16.86
CA GLY A 48 25.38 -60.63 17.64
C GLY A 48 24.84 -62.01 17.22
N LEU A 49 23.83 -62.09 16.35
CA LEU A 49 23.16 -63.36 16.03
C LEU A 49 24.10 -64.35 15.35
N ALA A 50 24.86 -63.90 14.34
CA ALA A 50 25.80 -64.76 13.62
C ALA A 50 26.89 -65.32 14.57
N GLN A 51 27.37 -64.50 15.51
CA GLN A 51 28.38 -64.92 16.48
C GLN A 51 27.81 -65.90 17.53
N GLN A 52 26.57 -65.70 17.97
CA GLN A 52 25.89 -66.57 18.94
C GLN A 52 25.53 -67.94 18.36
N ILE A 53 25.09 -67.99 17.09
CA ILE A 53 24.79 -69.25 16.40
C ILE A 53 26.06 -70.09 16.26
N PHE A 54 27.17 -69.46 15.84
CA PHE A 54 28.46 -70.15 15.71
C PHE A 54 29.01 -70.65 17.06
N ALA A 55 28.84 -69.90 18.14
CA ALA A 55 29.38 -70.29 19.45
C ALA A 55 28.71 -71.55 20.05
N ARG A 56 27.52 -71.94 19.56
CA ARG A 56 26.72 -73.04 20.13
C ARG A 56 26.71 -74.31 19.27
N GLU A 57 26.90 -74.18 17.97
CA GLU A 57 26.84 -75.30 17.02
C GLU A 57 28.15 -75.36 16.21
N PRO A 58 28.91 -76.47 16.25
CA PRO A 58 30.09 -76.62 15.41
C PRO A 58 29.66 -76.81 13.94
N LEU A 59 29.74 -75.73 13.16
CA LEU A 59 29.35 -75.71 11.75
C LEU A 59 30.38 -76.33 10.79
N LEU A 60 31.53 -76.76 11.31
CA LEU A 60 32.67 -77.30 10.57
C LEU A 60 33.05 -78.66 11.13
N ASP A 61 33.30 -79.64 10.26
CA ASP A 61 33.78 -80.95 10.67
C ASP A 61 35.23 -80.86 11.20
N ALA A 62 35.73 -81.91 11.86
CA ALA A 62 37.09 -81.97 12.43
C ALA A 62 38.24 -81.75 11.41
N HIS A 63 37.92 -81.72 10.11
CA HIS A 63 38.87 -81.47 9.01
C HIS A 63 38.76 -80.04 8.43
N GLY A 64 37.91 -79.19 9.00
CA GLY A 64 37.67 -77.82 8.54
C GLY A 64 36.81 -77.72 7.28
N GLU A 65 36.18 -78.82 6.85
CA GLU A 65 35.26 -78.89 5.73
C GLU A 65 33.81 -78.66 6.18
N VAL A 66 33.01 -78.11 5.26
CA VAL A 66 31.63 -77.72 5.53
C VAL A 66 30.73 -78.95 5.46
N ASN A 67 30.15 -79.36 6.59
CA ASN A 67 29.22 -80.48 6.61
C ASN A 67 27.85 -80.06 6.06
N ARG A 68 27.67 -80.23 4.75
CA ARG A 68 26.45 -79.82 4.04
C ARG A 68 25.17 -80.46 4.60
N GLN A 69 25.23 -81.68 5.16
CA GLN A 69 24.05 -82.35 5.71
C GLN A 69 23.63 -81.77 7.06
N THR A 70 24.57 -81.58 7.98
CA THR A 70 24.32 -80.99 9.31
C THR A 70 23.93 -79.53 9.19
N LEU A 71 24.61 -78.79 8.29
CA LEU A 71 24.31 -77.40 7.99
C LEU A 71 22.90 -77.23 7.41
N LYS A 72 22.52 -78.09 6.45
CA LYS A 72 21.18 -78.07 5.86
C LYS A 72 20.09 -78.35 6.90
N SER A 73 20.29 -79.33 7.78
CA SER A 73 19.33 -79.61 8.86
C SER A 73 19.18 -78.46 9.86
N LEU A 74 20.28 -77.80 10.23
CA LEU A 74 20.26 -76.62 11.09
C LEU A 74 19.56 -75.43 10.42
N PHE A 75 19.84 -75.21 9.14
CA PHE A 75 19.22 -74.16 8.33
C PHE A 75 17.72 -74.40 8.18
N ASP A 76 17.29 -75.61 7.86
CA ASP A 76 15.88 -75.98 7.76
C ASP A 76 15.15 -75.78 9.11
N ARG A 77 15.80 -76.14 10.23
CA ARG A 77 15.24 -75.94 11.57
C ARG A 77 15.13 -74.45 11.93
N LEU A 78 16.14 -73.63 11.63
CA LEU A 78 16.09 -72.18 11.89
C LEU A 78 15.06 -71.46 11.02
N MET A 79 14.94 -71.85 9.75
CA MET A 79 13.93 -71.33 8.81
C MET A 79 12.50 -71.67 9.24
N THR A 80 12.30 -72.80 9.92
CA THR A 80 10.99 -73.18 10.48
C THR A 80 10.57 -72.25 11.62
N PHE A 81 11.52 -71.75 12.43
CA PHE A 81 11.23 -70.86 13.56
C PHE A 81 11.22 -69.37 13.19
N ASN A 82 12.06 -68.95 12.23
CA ASN A 82 12.09 -67.58 11.76
C ASN A 82 12.35 -67.52 10.24
N PRO A 83 11.29 -67.54 9.41
CA PRO A 83 11.42 -67.56 7.95
C PRO A 83 11.94 -66.25 7.34
N SER A 84 12.22 -65.23 8.17
CA SER A 84 12.78 -63.95 7.74
C SER A 84 14.32 -63.95 7.69
N VAL A 85 14.97 -65.00 8.17
CA VAL A 85 16.43 -65.09 8.30
C VAL A 85 16.98 -66.07 7.26
N GLU A 86 17.87 -65.61 6.40
CA GLU A 86 18.51 -66.44 5.36
C GLU A 86 20.00 -66.58 5.68
N LEU A 87 20.50 -67.81 5.71
CA LEU A 87 21.87 -68.11 6.11
C LEU A 87 22.71 -68.58 4.92
N TYR A 88 23.92 -68.05 4.84
CA TYR A 88 24.90 -68.34 3.82
C TYR A 88 26.28 -68.51 4.44
N LEU A 89 27.06 -69.44 3.90
CA LEU A 89 28.45 -69.62 4.27
C LEU A 89 29.33 -69.12 3.13
N LEU A 90 30.24 -68.20 3.42
CA LEU A 90 31.14 -67.58 2.45
C LEU A 90 32.58 -68.04 2.65
N SER A 91 33.31 -68.20 1.55
CA SER A 91 34.76 -68.32 1.57
C SER A 91 35.41 -66.98 1.97
N PRO A 92 36.71 -66.97 2.34
CA PRO A 92 37.45 -65.73 2.59
C PRO A 92 37.43 -64.75 1.40
N ASP A 93 37.30 -65.27 0.18
CA ASP A 93 37.28 -64.52 -1.08
C ASP A 93 35.88 -64.09 -1.54
N GLY A 94 34.84 -64.46 -0.78
CA GLY A 94 33.44 -64.11 -0.99
C GLY A 94 32.61 -65.10 -1.79
N ASP A 95 33.14 -66.29 -2.10
CA ASP A 95 32.38 -67.33 -2.82
C ASP A 95 31.43 -68.08 -1.89
N LEU A 96 30.24 -68.42 -2.38
CA LEU A 96 29.22 -69.13 -1.63
C LEU A 96 29.60 -70.62 -1.46
N LEU A 97 29.96 -71.03 -0.24
CA LEU A 97 30.34 -72.41 0.10
C LEU A 97 29.11 -73.30 0.38
N ALA A 98 28.08 -72.70 1.00
CA ALA A 98 26.82 -73.35 1.30
C ALA A 98 25.69 -72.32 1.51
N ASP A 99 24.45 -72.76 1.25
CA ASP A 99 23.27 -71.91 1.33
C ASP A 99 22.08 -72.64 1.98
N ALA A 100 21.17 -71.84 2.54
CA ALA A 100 19.90 -72.28 3.11
C ALA A 100 18.71 -72.13 2.15
N ALA A 101 18.93 -71.88 0.85
CA ALA A 101 17.85 -71.51 -0.06
C ALA A 101 17.25 -72.72 -0.79
N PRO A 102 15.96 -72.68 -1.17
CA PRO A 102 15.38 -73.65 -2.09
C PRO A 102 16.15 -73.67 -3.42
N PRO A 103 16.31 -74.83 -4.07
CA PRO A 103 17.05 -74.93 -5.32
C PRO A 103 16.50 -73.95 -6.38
N GLY A 104 17.38 -73.22 -7.05
CA GLY A 104 17.04 -72.27 -8.12
C GLY A 104 16.80 -70.82 -7.69
N HIS A 105 16.93 -70.48 -6.40
CA HIS A 105 16.69 -69.11 -5.90
C HIS A 105 17.97 -68.26 -5.74
N ILE A 106 19.16 -68.86 -5.88
CA ILE A 106 20.44 -68.14 -5.85
C ILE A 106 20.79 -67.64 -7.24
N GLN A 107 20.95 -66.33 -7.38
CA GLN A 107 21.29 -65.66 -8.64
C GLN A 107 22.76 -65.22 -8.67
N ARG A 108 23.40 -65.09 -7.49
CA ARG A 108 24.77 -64.62 -7.34
C ARG A 108 25.58 -65.58 -6.47
N GLN A 109 26.69 -66.07 -7.02
CA GLN A 109 27.58 -67.04 -6.34
C GLN A 109 28.74 -66.39 -5.59
N ARG A 110 28.99 -65.09 -5.81
CA ARG A 110 30.10 -64.37 -5.19
C ARG A 110 29.64 -63.03 -4.63
N ILE A 111 29.91 -62.78 -3.35
CA ILE A 111 29.51 -61.56 -2.63
C ILE A 111 30.71 -60.60 -2.52
N ASP A 112 30.47 -59.30 -2.60
CA ASP A 112 31.50 -58.31 -2.29
C ASP A 112 31.82 -58.33 -0.79
N MET A 113 33.11 -58.54 -0.47
CA MET A 113 33.59 -58.62 0.90
C MET A 113 33.84 -57.26 1.53
N ALA A 114 33.90 -56.16 0.76
CA ALA A 114 34.15 -54.83 1.30
C ALA A 114 33.07 -54.39 2.31
N PRO A 115 31.75 -54.55 2.05
CA PRO A 115 30.70 -54.30 3.05
C PRO A 115 30.81 -55.21 4.27
N VAL A 116 31.15 -56.49 4.08
CA VAL A 116 31.28 -57.48 5.18
C VAL A 116 32.42 -57.09 6.13
N GLN A 117 33.57 -56.71 5.57
CA GLN A 117 34.70 -56.22 6.35
C GLN A 117 34.35 -54.90 7.07
N ALA A 118 33.67 -53.97 6.39
CA ALA A 118 33.23 -52.71 6.98
C ALA A 118 32.26 -52.91 8.17
N PHE A 119 31.37 -53.90 8.09
CA PHE A 119 30.49 -54.27 9.19
C PHE A 119 31.29 -54.82 10.39
N LEU A 120 32.24 -55.73 10.14
CA LEU A 120 33.06 -56.34 11.19
C LEU A 120 34.02 -55.36 11.87
N THR A 121 34.45 -54.30 11.17
CA THR A 121 35.26 -53.22 11.75
C THR A 121 34.46 -52.16 12.50
N GLY A 122 33.12 -52.28 12.53
CA GLY A 122 32.25 -51.36 13.27
C GLY A 122 31.92 -50.06 12.53
N SER A 123 31.85 -50.10 11.19
CA SER A 123 31.45 -48.93 10.38
C SER A 123 30.02 -48.46 10.68
N ALA A 124 29.69 -47.22 10.29
CA ALA A 124 28.38 -46.63 10.53
C ALA A 124 27.23 -47.46 9.90
N SER A 125 26.28 -47.89 10.72
CA SER A 125 25.07 -48.61 10.27
C SER A 125 24.04 -47.65 9.65
N PRO A 126 23.22 -48.08 8.66
CA PRO A 126 23.16 -49.43 8.11
C PRO A 126 24.20 -49.67 7.02
N VAL A 127 24.85 -50.85 7.07
CA VAL A 127 25.74 -51.33 6.01
C VAL A 127 24.95 -52.29 5.13
N TYR A 128 24.91 -51.99 3.83
CA TYR A 128 24.22 -52.81 2.84
C TYR A 128 25.21 -53.75 2.15
N GLY A 129 24.95 -55.05 2.22
CA GLY A 129 25.71 -56.11 1.55
C GLY A 129 24.91 -56.69 0.40
N ASP A 130 25.58 -57.41 -0.50
CA ASP A 130 24.90 -58.00 -1.66
C ASP A 130 23.94 -59.11 -1.24
N ASP A 131 22.80 -59.20 -1.91
CA ASP A 131 21.82 -60.27 -1.73
C ASP A 131 22.09 -61.40 -2.74
N PRO A 132 22.47 -62.63 -2.31
CA PRO A 132 22.70 -63.76 -3.22
C PRO A 132 21.51 -64.14 -4.10
N ARG A 133 20.29 -63.74 -3.73
CA ARG A 133 19.07 -64.00 -4.50
C ARG A 133 18.72 -62.92 -5.51
N SER A 134 19.48 -61.82 -5.56
CA SER A 134 19.25 -60.70 -6.47
C SER A 134 20.52 -60.37 -7.25
N PRO A 135 20.42 -60.01 -8.54
CA PRO A 135 21.61 -59.67 -9.33
C PRO A 135 22.26 -58.36 -8.85
N ASP A 136 21.42 -57.37 -8.49
CA ASP A 136 21.87 -56.02 -8.08
C ASP A 136 21.34 -55.59 -6.70
N GLY A 137 20.55 -56.45 -6.04
CA GLY A 137 19.93 -56.14 -4.75
C GLY A 137 20.97 -56.11 -3.62
N ARG A 138 20.83 -55.12 -2.74
CA ARG A 138 21.60 -55.04 -1.49
C ARG A 138 20.67 -54.96 -0.29
N LYS A 139 21.01 -55.68 0.78
CA LYS A 139 20.20 -55.78 2.01
C LYS A 139 21.06 -55.60 3.25
N VAL A 140 20.40 -55.29 4.36
CA VAL A 140 21.05 -55.34 5.68
C VAL A 140 21.33 -56.79 6.06
N PHE A 141 22.55 -57.02 6.56
CA PHE A 141 23.03 -58.34 6.91
C PHE A 141 23.75 -58.33 8.26
N SER A 142 23.93 -59.52 8.82
CA SER A 142 24.80 -59.80 9.97
C SER A 142 25.87 -60.79 9.52
N ALA A 143 27.12 -60.55 9.91
CA ALA A 143 28.23 -61.42 9.55
C ALA A 143 29.09 -61.77 10.75
N ALA A 144 29.60 -63.00 10.80
CA ALA A 144 30.59 -63.42 11.78
C ALA A 144 31.74 -64.20 11.11
N PRO A 145 33.01 -63.95 11.48
CA PRO A 145 34.14 -64.69 10.96
C PRO A 145 34.17 -66.11 11.53
N LEU A 146 34.26 -67.13 10.68
CA LEU A 146 34.53 -68.51 11.10
C LEU A 146 36.03 -68.72 11.20
N ARG A 147 36.50 -68.99 12.42
CA ARG A 147 37.89 -69.34 12.70
C ARG A 147 37.97 -70.73 13.30
N VAL A 148 38.81 -71.58 12.72
CA VAL A 148 39.18 -72.90 13.27
C VAL A 148 40.67 -72.85 13.51
N ASP A 149 41.11 -73.19 14.73
CA ASP A 149 42.51 -73.13 15.16
C ASP A 149 43.20 -71.77 14.88
N GLY A 150 42.44 -70.68 15.00
CA GLY A 150 42.94 -69.31 14.78
C GLY A 150 43.03 -68.88 13.31
N GLN A 151 42.83 -69.78 12.35
CA GLN A 151 42.81 -69.44 10.92
C GLN A 151 41.38 -69.13 10.42
N LEU A 152 41.24 -68.07 9.64
CA LEU A 152 39.97 -67.69 9.00
C LEU A 152 39.63 -68.69 7.89
N ARG A 153 38.53 -69.42 8.06
CA ARG A 153 38.03 -70.41 7.09
C ARG A 153 36.87 -69.88 6.26
N GLY A 154 36.18 -68.84 6.72
CA GLY A 154 35.08 -68.23 5.99
C GLY A 154 34.30 -67.22 6.83
N TYR A 155 33.15 -66.81 6.32
CA TYR A 155 32.20 -65.93 7.02
C TYR A 155 30.80 -66.52 7.02
N LEU A 156 30.11 -66.44 8.16
CA LEU A 156 28.69 -66.75 8.26
C LEU A 156 27.96 -65.47 7.92
N TYR A 157 27.25 -65.47 6.80
CA TYR A 157 26.53 -64.32 6.28
C TYR A 157 25.04 -64.55 6.40
N ILE A 158 24.37 -63.69 7.15
CA ILE A 158 22.95 -63.82 7.49
C ILE A 158 22.20 -62.60 6.95
N ILE A 159 21.25 -62.83 6.06
CA ILE A 159 20.30 -61.80 5.61
C ILE A 159 19.10 -61.80 6.56
N LEU A 160 18.73 -60.60 7.03
CA LEU A 160 17.80 -60.42 8.14
C LEU A 160 16.37 -60.05 7.70
N GLN A 161 16.19 -59.87 6.39
CA GLN A 161 14.93 -59.49 5.75
C GLN A 161 14.71 -60.40 4.53
N GLY A 162 14.18 -61.60 4.78
CA GLY A 162 13.73 -62.52 3.74
C GLY A 162 12.57 -61.96 2.91
N GLU A 163 12.26 -62.60 1.79
CA GLU A 163 11.27 -62.12 0.80
C GLU A 163 9.87 -61.84 1.39
N THR A 164 9.44 -62.61 2.38
CA THR A 164 8.14 -62.45 3.06
C THR A 164 8.05 -61.15 3.86
N PHE A 165 9.15 -60.73 4.50
CA PHE A 165 9.21 -59.45 5.21
C PHE A 165 9.12 -58.27 4.24
N ASN A 166 9.73 -58.37 3.06
CA ASN A 166 9.66 -57.33 2.03
C ASN A 166 8.24 -57.15 1.47
N GLN A 167 7.50 -58.24 1.27
CA GLN A 167 6.11 -58.18 0.81
C GLN A 167 5.19 -57.56 1.88
N LEU A 168 5.34 -57.97 3.14
CA LEU A 168 4.61 -57.39 4.28
C LEU A 168 4.98 -55.92 4.55
N ALA A 169 6.26 -55.57 4.40
CA ALA A 169 6.73 -54.20 4.52
C ALA A 169 6.17 -53.31 3.41
N ALA A 170 6.13 -53.77 2.16
CA ALA A 170 5.55 -53.01 1.06
C ALA A 170 4.09 -52.63 1.32
N ASP A 171 3.27 -53.59 1.79
CA ASP A 171 1.86 -53.36 2.12
C ASP A 171 1.68 -52.43 3.35
N ALA A 172 2.49 -52.60 4.40
CA ALA A 172 2.45 -51.75 5.59
C ALA A 172 2.93 -50.31 5.31
N TRP A 173 3.93 -50.14 4.45
CA TRP A 173 4.41 -48.85 3.99
C TRP A 173 3.34 -48.12 3.17
N GLN A 174 2.61 -48.82 2.30
CA GLN A 174 1.61 -48.18 1.44
C GLN A 174 0.47 -47.54 2.26
N LYS A 175 -0.01 -48.21 3.31
CA LYS A 175 -1.04 -47.64 4.20
C LYS A 175 -0.54 -46.44 5.01
N THR A 176 0.71 -46.51 5.49
CA THR A 176 1.32 -45.43 6.28
C THR A 176 1.64 -44.20 5.42
N LEU A 177 2.13 -44.42 4.19
CA LEU A 177 2.40 -43.39 3.20
C LEU A 177 1.14 -42.59 2.84
N TRP A 178 0.04 -43.29 2.54
CA TRP A 178 -1.23 -42.62 2.19
C TRP A 178 -1.77 -41.77 3.33
N SER A 179 -1.68 -42.24 4.57
CA SER A 179 -2.11 -41.47 5.75
C SER A 179 -1.28 -40.20 5.93
N ILE A 180 0.06 -40.30 5.86
CA ILE A 180 0.97 -39.14 6.01
C ILE A 180 0.73 -38.12 4.89
N VAL A 181 0.60 -38.58 3.64
CA VAL A 181 0.33 -37.70 2.49
C VAL A 181 -1.01 -36.97 2.66
N LEU A 182 -2.05 -37.67 3.13
CA LEU A 182 -3.37 -37.07 3.30
C LEU A 182 -3.39 -36.04 4.44
N TRP A 183 -2.76 -36.34 5.58
CA TRP A 183 -2.64 -35.38 6.70
C TRP A 183 -1.79 -34.16 6.35
N THR A 184 -0.68 -34.34 5.63
CA THR A 184 0.15 -33.22 5.18
C THR A 184 -0.59 -32.33 4.19
N LEU A 185 -1.34 -32.90 3.25
CA LEU A 185 -2.14 -32.16 2.28
C LEU A 185 -3.28 -31.39 2.97
N LEU A 186 -3.96 -32.00 3.95
CA LEU A 186 -5.01 -31.34 4.73
C LEU A 186 -4.44 -30.18 5.56
N LEU A 187 -3.27 -30.36 6.17
CA LEU A 187 -2.61 -29.33 6.97
C LEU A 187 -2.16 -28.14 6.09
N VAL A 188 -1.57 -28.40 4.92
CA VAL A 188 -1.22 -27.35 3.95
C VAL A 188 -2.46 -26.59 3.49
N ALA A 189 -3.57 -27.28 3.21
CA ALA A 189 -4.84 -26.65 2.84
C ALA A 189 -5.39 -25.76 3.98
N LEU A 190 -5.35 -26.24 5.22
CA LEU A 190 -5.80 -25.50 6.40
C LEU A 190 -4.98 -24.22 6.61
N PHE A 191 -3.64 -24.32 6.64
CA PHE A 191 -2.76 -23.16 6.82
C PHE A 191 -2.84 -22.19 5.63
N GLY A 192 -3.04 -22.72 4.43
CA GLY A 192 -3.31 -21.93 3.23
C GLY A 192 -4.56 -21.07 3.33
N LEU A 193 -5.68 -21.68 3.76
CA LEU A 193 -6.95 -20.99 4.01
C LEU A 193 -6.82 -19.94 5.12
N LEU A 194 -6.12 -20.28 6.22
CA LEU A 194 -5.86 -19.35 7.31
C LEU A 194 -5.03 -18.15 6.85
N ALA A 195 -3.92 -18.37 6.15
CA ALA A 195 -3.06 -17.30 5.63
C ALA A 195 -3.80 -16.42 4.61
N GLY A 196 -4.58 -17.03 3.71
CA GLY A 196 -5.41 -16.31 2.75
C GLY A 196 -6.50 -15.48 3.42
N GLY A 197 -7.16 -16.03 4.44
CA GLY A 197 -8.15 -15.33 5.25
C GLY A 197 -7.54 -14.15 6.03
N LEU A 198 -6.37 -14.35 6.65
CA LEU A 198 -5.64 -13.30 7.36
C LEU A 198 -5.24 -12.16 6.41
N ALA A 199 -4.65 -12.50 5.26
CA ALA A 199 -4.24 -11.52 4.27
C ALA A 199 -5.44 -10.73 3.71
N TRP A 200 -6.58 -11.39 3.49
CA TRP A 200 -7.81 -10.68 3.13
C TRP A 200 -8.23 -9.74 4.26
N PHE A 201 -8.34 -10.21 5.50
CA PHE A 201 -8.83 -9.39 6.60
C PHE A 201 -7.92 -8.17 6.89
N TRP A 202 -6.60 -8.36 6.86
CA TRP A 202 -5.63 -7.32 7.22
C TRP A 202 -5.30 -6.35 6.07
N VAL A 203 -5.22 -6.84 4.82
CA VAL A 203 -4.76 -6.02 3.68
C VAL A 203 -5.92 -5.66 2.77
N THR A 204 -6.69 -6.64 2.30
CA THR A 204 -7.67 -6.41 1.24
C THR A 204 -8.94 -5.74 1.73
N ARG A 205 -9.41 -6.08 2.94
CA ARG A 205 -10.62 -5.48 3.52
C ARG A 205 -10.51 -3.96 3.69
N PRO A 206 -9.48 -3.40 4.36
CA PRO A 206 -9.37 -1.95 4.51
C PRO A 206 -9.19 -1.24 3.16
N VAL A 207 -8.36 -1.77 2.26
CA VAL A 207 -8.13 -1.17 0.93
C VAL A 207 -9.40 -1.18 0.06
N ARG A 208 -10.17 -2.27 0.07
CA ARG A 208 -11.46 -2.33 -0.64
C ARG A 208 -12.50 -1.36 -0.06
N LEU A 209 -12.48 -1.14 1.25
CA LEU A 209 -13.40 -0.23 1.91
C LEU A 209 -13.12 1.22 1.50
N LEU A 210 -11.84 1.59 1.43
CA LEU A 210 -11.38 2.90 0.92
C LEU A 210 -11.74 3.09 -0.57
N THR A 211 -11.47 2.09 -1.42
CA THR A 211 -11.77 2.19 -2.87
C THR A 211 -13.26 2.14 -3.19
N ALA A 212 -14.06 1.36 -2.46
CA ALA A 212 -15.51 1.30 -2.67
C ALA A 212 -16.20 2.63 -2.31
N GLN A 213 -15.73 3.34 -1.28
CA GLN A 213 -16.27 4.65 -0.90
C GLN A 213 -16.01 5.73 -1.96
N VAL A 214 -14.84 5.67 -2.60
CA VAL A 214 -14.48 6.57 -3.72
C VAL A 214 -15.24 6.19 -5.00
N ALA A 215 -15.42 4.90 -5.28
CA ALA A 215 -16.05 4.42 -6.52
C ALA A 215 -17.60 4.49 -6.50
N ALA A 216 -18.24 4.32 -5.35
CA ALA A 216 -19.71 4.38 -5.24
C ALA A 216 -20.26 5.81 -5.39
N SER A 217 -19.42 6.84 -5.24
CA SER A 217 -19.82 8.25 -5.30
C SER A 217 -19.52 8.91 -6.65
N GLY A 218 -19.71 8.18 -7.76
CA GLY A 218 -19.43 8.65 -9.12
C GLY A 218 -20.23 9.87 -9.58
N GLN A 219 -21.25 10.31 -8.83
CA GLN A 219 -21.98 11.57 -9.07
C GLN A 219 -21.66 12.68 -8.06
N ASP A 220 -21.05 12.35 -6.92
CA ASP A 220 -20.82 13.30 -5.82
C ASP A 220 -19.41 13.11 -5.23
N SER A 221 -18.43 12.97 -6.11
CA SER A 221 -17.05 12.59 -5.73
C SER A 221 -16.39 13.60 -4.78
N ILE A 222 -16.84 14.86 -4.81
CA ILE A 222 -16.37 15.90 -3.90
C ILE A 222 -16.90 15.71 -2.48
N SER A 223 -18.15 15.28 -2.29
CA SER A 223 -18.68 15.02 -0.94
C SER A 223 -17.99 13.81 -0.31
N ALA A 224 -17.65 12.79 -1.10
CA ALA A 224 -16.80 11.67 -0.68
C ALA A 224 -15.39 12.12 -0.27
N ILE A 225 -14.75 13.03 -1.02
CA ILE A 225 -13.43 13.57 -0.66
C ILE A 225 -13.52 14.40 0.62
N LYS A 226 -14.56 15.23 0.78
CA LYS A 226 -14.77 16.03 2.00
C LYS A 226 -15.02 15.16 3.24
N THR A 227 -15.80 14.08 3.11
CA THR A 227 -16.02 13.13 4.22
C THR A 227 -14.73 12.39 4.60
N LEU A 228 -13.90 12.02 3.63
CA LEU A 228 -12.58 11.45 3.89
C LEU A 228 -11.63 12.47 4.56
N ALA A 229 -11.63 13.71 4.08
CA ALA A 229 -10.84 14.81 4.64
C ALA A 229 -11.19 15.11 6.12
N ALA A 230 -12.46 14.92 6.49
CA ALA A 230 -12.96 15.11 7.85
C ALA A 230 -12.57 13.97 8.82
N ARG A 231 -12.04 12.84 8.32
CA ARG A 231 -11.57 11.76 9.21
C ARG A 231 -10.35 12.18 10.01
N ARG A 232 -10.32 11.74 11.27
CA ARG A 232 -9.13 11.86 12.11
C ARG A 232 -8.09 10.81 11.69
N PRO A 233 -6.81 11.20 11.55
CA PRO A 233 -5.74 10.26 11.28
C PRO A 233 -5.61 9.25 12.43
N GLU A 234 -5.34 8.00 12.10
CA GLU A 234 -5.06 6.94 13.07
C GLU A 234 -3.69 7.20 13.74
N PRO A 235 -3.59 7.24 15.08
CA PRO A 235 -2.35 7.57 15.78
C PRO A 235 -1.32 6.43 15.83
N ARG A 236 -1.63 5.23 15.32
CA ARG A 236 -0.72 4.08 15.36
C ARG A 236 0.25 4.08 14.17
N LEU A 237 1.45 4.62 14.39
CA LEU A 237 2.56 4.64 13.42
C LEU A 237 3.22 3.27 13.14
N GLY A 238 2.76 2.18 13.78
CA GLY A 238 3.37 0.84 13.63
C GLY A 238 2.80 -0.03 12.51
N ASN A 239 1.83 0.46 11.72
CA ASN A 239 1.19 -0.28 10.64
C ASN A 239 1.30 0.51 9.34
N GLU A 240 1.97 -0.05 8.32
CA GLU A 240 2.17 0.59 7.02
C GLU A 240 0.84 0.92 6.33
N VAL A 241 -0.22 0.13 6.60
CA VAL A 241 -1.57 0.40 6.11
C VAL A 241 -2.15 1.67 6.75
N ALA A 242 -1.89 1.91 8.04
CA ALA A 242 -2.33 3.13 8.73
C ALA A 242 -1.57 4.37 8.25
N VAL A 243 -0.28 4.22 7.94
CA VAL A 243 0.51 5.30 7.31
C VAL A 243 -0.08 5.67 5.94
N LEU A 244 -0.44 4.68 5.13
CA LEU A 244 -1.07 4.90 3.83
C LEU A 244 -2.44 5.59 3.98
N GLU A 245 -3.28 5.15 4.92
CA GLU A 245 -4.58 5.79 5.19
C GLU A 245 -4.41 7.26 5.58
N ASN A 246 -3.48 7.57 6.48
CA ASN A 246 -3.19 8.95 6.89
C ASN A 246 -2.75 9.82 5.70
N ARG A 247 -1.90 9.30 4.79
CA ARG A 247 -1.51 10.02 3.55
C ARG A 247 -2.70 10.26 2.62
N PHE A 248 -3.61 9.30 2.50
CA PHE A 248 -4.84 9.48 1.73
C PHE A 248 -5.74 10.57 2.33
N ILE A 249 -5.85 10.63 3.66
CA ILE A 249 -6.60 11.69 4.35
C ILE A 249 -5.97 13.07 4.10
N ASP A 250 -4.64 13.17 4.17
CA ASP A 250 -3.94 14.44 3.91
C ASP A 250 -4.16 14.94 2.47
N LEU A 251 -4.08 14.04 1.48
CA LEU A 251 -4.41 14.35 0.09
C LEU A 251 -5.87 14.78 -0.07
N ALA A 252 -6.80 14.09 0.59
CA ALA A 252 -8.21 14.45 0.56
C ALA A 252 -8.46 15.86 1.12
N ARG A 253 -7.78 16.25 2.21
CA ARG A 253 -7.86 17.61 2.75
C ARG A 253 -7.33 18.65 1.76
N GLN A 254 -6.19 18.37 1.12
CA GLN A 254 -5.61 19.29 0.14
C GLN A 254 -6.54 19.51 -1.05
N ILE A 255 -7.13 18.44 -1.58
CA ILE A 255 -8.08 18.52 -2.69
C ILE A 255 -9.35 19.27 -2.27
N ALA A 256 -9.86 19.02 -1.05
CA ALA A 256 -11.02 19.73 -0.53
C ALA A 256 -10.79 21.24 -0.41
N ASP A 257 -9.64 21.66 0.13
CA ASP A 257 -9.26 23.08 0.25
C ASP A 257 -9.10 23.74 -1.12
N GLN A 258 -8.46 23.05 -2.09
CA GLN A 258 -8.34 23.54 -3.46
C GLN A 258 -9.71 23.71 -4.14
N TRP A 259 -10.63 22.78 -3.90
CA TRP A 259 -11.98 22.85 -4.43
C TRP A 259 -12.76 24.02 -3.84
N ASP A 260 -12.66 24.25 -2.53
CA ASP A 260 -13.35 25.36 -1.87
C ASP A 260 -12.84 26.71 -2.40
N ARG A 261 -11.52 26.86 -2.57
CA ARG A 261 -10.95 28.08 -3.20
C ARG A 261 -11.44 28.29 -4.63
N LEU A 262 -11.55 27.21 -5.42
CA LEU A 262 -12.03 27.30 -6.79
C LEU A 262 -13.51 27.68 -6.83
N ALA A 263 -14.32 27.07 -5.96
CA ALA A 263 -15.75 27.36 -5.85
C ALA A 263 -15.99 28.82 -5.40
N ASP A 264 -15.21 29.31 -4.44
CA ASP A 264 -15.27 30.71 -4.01
C ASP A 264 -14.87 31.66 -5.13
N SER A 265 -13.80 31.36 -5.87
CA SER A 265 -13.38 32.16 -7.03
C SER A 265 -14.45 32.19 -8.13
N ASP A 266 -15.06 31.04 -8.44
CA ASP A 266 -16.13 30.97 -9.44
C ASP A 266 -17.38 31.72 -8.97
N ARG A 267 -17.72 31.64 -7.68
CA ARG A 267 -18.81 32.41 -7.07
C ARG A 267 -18.55 33.92 -7.18
N GLN A 268 -17.36 34.38 -6.79
CA GLN A 268 -16.95 35.78 -6.90
C GLN A 268 -17.04 36.28 -8.34
N ARG A 269 -16.58 35.47 -9.31
CA ARG A 269 -16.69 35.78 -10.73
C ARG A 269 -18.15 35.93 -11.18
N ARG A 270 -19.05 35.03 -10.76
CA ARG A 270 -20.48 35.11 -11.09
C ARG A 270 -21.14 36.34 -10.48
N GLU A 271 -20.88 36.61 -9.19
CA GLU A 271 -21.38 37.80 -8.50
C GLU A 271 -20.88 39.08 -9.18
N PHE A 272 -19.61 39.13 -9.56
CA PHE A 272 -19.02 40.24 -10.31
C PHE A 272 -19.71 40.48 -11.67
N VAL A 273 -19.90 39.42 -12.47
CA VAL A 273 -20.59 39.52 -13.76
C VAL A 273 -22.04 39.95 -13.59
N ALA A 274 -22.73 39.44 -12.57
CA ALA A 274 -24.11 39.83 -12.27
C ALA A 274 -24.21 41.32 -11.88
N ASN A 275 -23.32 41.79 -11.02
CA ASN A 275 -23.28 43.19 -10.57
C ASN A 275 -23.00 44.15 -11.74
N ILE A 276 -22.00 43.85 -12.58
CA ILE A 276 -21.72 44.65 -13.78
C ILE A 276 -22.91 44.69 -14.73
N SER A 277 -23.53 43.54 -14.97
CA SER A 277 -24.70 43.44 -15.85
C SER A 277 -25.86 44.30 -15.33
N HIS A 278 -26.05 44.38 -14.01
CA HIS A 278 -27.03 45.25 -13.39
C HIS A 278 -26.67 46.73 -13.57
N ASP A 279 -25.44 47.10 -13.22
CA ASP A 279 -24.98 48.50 -13.23
C ASP A 279 -24.91 49.11 -14.63
N LEU A 280 -24.72 48.29 -15.67
CA LEU A 280 -24.82 48.73 -17.07
C LEU A 280 -26.26 48.82 -17.56
N ARG A 281 -27.14 47.90 -17.13
CA ARG A 281 -28.54 47.85 -17.59
C ARG A 281 -29.32 49.09 -17.18
N THR A 282 -29.21 49.52 -15.93
CA THR A 282 -29.95 50.69 -15.43
C THR A 282 -29.73 51.96 -16.27
N PRO A 283 -28.49 52.45 -16.50
CA PRO A 283 -28.27 53.64 -17.31
C PRO A 283 -28.60 53.41 -18.79
N LEU A 284 -28.40 52.21 -19.35
CA LEU A 284 -28.80 51.89 -20.73
C LEU A 284 -30.31 51.93 -20.93
N THR A 285 -31.08 51.34 -20.03
CA THR A 285 -32.55 51.39 -20.08
C THR A 285 -33.06 52.83 -19.96
N SER A 286 -32.49 53.63 -19.05
CA SER A 286 -32.83 55.05 -18.96
C SER A 286 -32.46 55.82 -20.23
N LEU A 287 -31.26 55.61 -20.78
CA LEU A 287 -30.81 56.24 -22.01
C LEU A 287 -31.76 55.95 -23.17
N LEU A 288 -32.09 54.67 -23.39
CA LEU A 288 -33.00 54.25 -24.43
C LEU A 288 -34.41 54.83 -24.21
N GLY A 289 -34.94 54.80 -22.99
CA GLY A 289 -36.27 55.35 -22.69
C GLY A 289 -36.39 56.85 -22.95
N TYR A 290 -35.35 57.64 -22.65
CA TYR A 290 -35.35 59.07 -22.97
C TYR A 290 -35.23 59.33 -24.47
N LEU A 291 -34.43 58.55 -25.20
CA LEU A 291 -34.32 58.65 -26.67
C LEU A 291 -35.62 58.21 -27.36
N GLU A 292 -36.27 57.15 -26.88
CA GLU A 292 -37.59 56.70 -27.36
C GLU A 292 -38.65 57.77 -27.11
N THR A 293 -38.65 58.40 -25.93
CA THR A 293 -39.59 59.49 -25.61
C THR A 293 -39.37 60.70 -26.52
N LEU A 294 -38.11 61.06 -26.77
CA LEU A 294 -37.76 62.11 -27.73
C LEU A 294 -38.23 61.78 -29.15
N THR A 295 -38.11 60.53 -29.57
CA THR A 295 -38.49 60.10 -30.93
C THR A 295 -40.00 60.00 -31.09
N LEU A 296 -40.71 59.46 -30.10
CA LEU A 296 -42.15 59.20 -30.16
C LEU A 296 -42.99 60.44 -29.85
N LYS A 297 -42.47 61.39 -29.06
CA LYS A 297 -43.21 62.57 -28.61
C LYS A 297 -42.68 63.89 -29.14
N ASP A 298 -41.81 63.90 -30.15
CA ASP A 298 -41.11 65.10 -30.63
C ASP A 298 -42.04 66.29 -30.91
N GLU A 299 -43.20 66.02 -31.52
CA GLU A 299 -44.20 67.05 -31.87
C GLU A 299 -44.92 67.67 -30.66
N TRP A 300 -44.95 66.97 -29.52
CA TRP A 300 -45.61 67.44 -28.29
C TRP A 300 -44.64 67.94 -27.22
N LEU A 301 -43.32 67.93 -27.50
CA LEU A 301 -42.29 68.37 -26.56
C LEU A 301 -41.85 69.81 -26.85
N THR A 302 -41.81 70.61 -25.79
CA THR A 302 -41.20 71.94 -25.83
C THR A 302 -39.70 71.84 -26.10
N ALA A 303 -39.09 72.92 -26.59
CA ALA A 303 -37.64 72.98 -26.81
C ALA A 303 -36.85 72.73 -25.52
N GLU A 304 -37.38 73.16 -24.37
CA GLU A 304 -36.75 72.99 -23.06
C GLU A 304 -36.79 71.52 -22.61
N GLU A 305 -37.93 70.84 -22.75
CA GLU A 305 -38.06 69.40 -22.43
C GLU A 305 -37.18 68.53 -23.33
N ARG A 306 -37.07 68.85 -24.63
CA ARG A 306 -36.16 68.14 -25.53
C ARG A 306 -34.71 68.27 -25.09
N ARG A 307 -34.30 69.50 -24.74
CA ARG A 307 -32.94 69.77 -24.25
C ARG A 307 -32.67 69.03 -22.94
N GLN A 308 -33.65 68.98 -22.04
CA GLN A 308 -33.55 68.25 -20.79
C GLN A 308 -33.40 66.74 -21.02
N TYR A 309 -34.22 66.12 -21.87
CA TYR A 309 -34.11 64.69 -22.18
C TYR A 309 -32.80 64.33 -22.89
N LEU A 310 -32.35 65.13 -23.85
CA LEU A 310 -31.04 64.96 -24.47
C LEU A 310 -29.89 65.06 -23.45
N THR A 311 -29.99 66.02 -22.53
CA THR A 311 -29.00 66.18 -21.46
C THR A 311 -28.96 64.96 -20.53
N ILE A 312 -30.13 64.41 -20.19
CA ILE A 312 -30.21 63.20 -19.35
C ILE A 312 -29.65 61.98 -20.12
N ALA A 313 -30.01 61.79 -21.39
CA ALA A 313 -29.50 60.72 -22.22
C ALA A 313 -27.97 60.79 -22.36
N LEU A 314 -27.41 61.98 -22.62
CA LEU A 314 -25.97 62.20 -22.69
C LEU A 314 -25.28 61.86 -21.36
N ARG A 315 -25.88 62.25 -20.23
CA ARG A 315 -25.36 61.91 -18.89
C ARG A 315 -25.35 60.40 -18.64
N GLN A 316 -26.39 59.67 -19.04
CA GLN A 316 -26.42 58.20 -18.90
C GLN A 316 -25.40 57.53 -19.83
N GLY A 317 -25.22 58.02 -21.05
CA GLY A 317 -24.21 57.51 -21.99
C GLY A 317 -22.78 57.71 -21.44
N ASN A 318 -22.51 58.89 -20.86
CA ASN A 318 -21.25 59.15 -20.18
C ASN A 318 -21.03 58.23 -18.97
N LYS A 319 -22.10 57.91 -18.22
CA LYS A 319 -22.04 56.97 -17.10
C LYS A 319 -21.69 55.55 -17.55
N VAL A 320 -22.32 55.05 -18.63
CA VAL A 320 -21.97 53.74 -19.23
C VAL A 320 -20.52 53.71 -19.70
N ARG A 321 -20.06 54.78 -20.37
CA ARG A 321 -18.67 54.90 -20.83
C ARG A 321 -17.68 54.82 -19.66
N HIS A 322 -17.98 55.50 -18.55
CA HIS A 322 -17.14 55.46 -17.36
C HIS A 322 -17.09 54.07 -16.72
N LEU A 323 -18.24 53.39 -16.57
CA LEU A 323 -18.31 52.02 -16.05
C LEU A 323 -17.52 51.02 -16.91
N SER A 324 -17.62 51.14 -18.23
CA SER A 324 -16.86 50.31 -19.18
C SER A 324 -15.35 50.52 -19.04
N GLN A 325 -14.92 51.78 -18.90
CA GLN A 325 -13.52 52.13 -18.71
C GLN A 325 -12.97 51.56 -17.38
N GLN A 326 -13.74 51.67 -16.29
CA GLN A 326 -13.39 51.07 -15.00
C GLN A 326 -13.25 49.54 -15.10
N LEU A 327 -14.15 48.87 -15.83
CA LEU A 327 -14.08 47.43 -16.06
C LEU A 327 -12.83 47.02 -16.84
N PHE A 328 -12.49 47.75 -17.91
CA PHE A 328 -11.30 47.46 -18.71
C PHE A 328 -10.02 47.61 -17.88
N GLU A 329 -9.98 48.62 -17.02
CA GLU A 329 -8.82 48.87 -16.17
C GLU A 329 -8.69 47.84 -15.06
N LEU A 330 -9.80 47.38 -14.47
CA LEU A 330 -9.80 46.25 -13.53
C LEU A 330 -9.29 44.96 -14.19
N ALA A 331 -9.80 44.62 -15.39
CA ALA A 331 -9.35 43.44 -16.12
C ALA A 331 -7.85 43.48 -16.44
N ARG A 332 -7.32 44.67 -16.76
CA ARG A 332 -5.90 44.88 -17.05
C ARG A 332 -5.02 44.79 -15.79
N LEU A 333 -5.55 45.17 -14.62
CA LEU A 333 -4.89 44.99 -13.32
C LEU A 333 -4.82 43.51 -12.92
N GLU A 334 -5.91 42.76 -13.09
CA GLU A 334 -5.98 41.32 -12.73
C GLU A 334 -5.01 40.45 -13.54
N HIS A 335 -4.77 40.79 -14.82
CA HIS A 335 -3.88 40.03 -15.70
C HIS A 335 -2.42 40.54 -15.69
N GLY A 336 -2.07 41.44 -14.76
CA GLY A 336 -0.70 41.96 -14.64
C GLY A 336 -0.25 42.87 -15.79
N GLY A 337 -1.20 43.41 -16.57
CA GLY A 337 -0.94 44.26 -17.75
C GLY A 337 -0.58 45.72 -17.43
N ILE A 338 -0.44 46.08 -16.14
CA ILE A 338 -0.04 47.42 -15.69
C ILE A 338 1.24 47.30 -14.87
N LYS A 339 2.34 47.83 -15.41
CA LYS A 339 3.61 47.98 -14.69
C LYS A 339 3.72 49.42 -14.19
N PRO A 340 3.79 49.67 -12.86
CA PRO A 340 3.88 51.03 -12.33
C PRO A 340 5.18 51.71 -12.77
N GLN A 341 5.09 52.95 -13.26
CA GLN A 341 6.23 53.80 -13.56
C GLN A 341 6.57 54.60 -12.30
N ARG A 342 7.51 54.11 -11.50
CA ARG A 342 7.83 54.72 -10.21
C ARG A 342 8.74 55.94 -10.37
N GLU A 343 8.33 57.06 -9.79
CA GLU A 343 9.11 58.28 -9.68
C GLU A 343 8.98 58.89 -8.27
N ARG A 344 9.90 59.81 -7.92
CA ARG A 344 9.87 60.51 -6.64
C ARG A 344 9.08 61.80 -6.75
N PHE A 345 8.03 61.95 -5.95
CA PHE A 345 7.19 63.15 -5.95
C PHE A 345 6.70 63.52 -4.54
N ALA A 346 6.25 64.76 -4.37
CA ALA A 346 5.68 65.26 -3.13
C ALA A 346 4.17 64.94 -3.06
N MET A 347 3.76 64.11 -2.10
CA MET A 347 2.35 63.73 -1.95
C MET A 347 1.45 64.93 -1.64
N GLY A 348 1.96 65.93 -0.92
CA GLY A 348 1.21 67.14 -0.58
C GLY A 348 0.79 67.94 -1.82
N GLU A 349 1.71 68.11 -2.78
CA GLU A 349 1.43 68.80 -4.04
C GLU A 349 0.38 68.05 -4.86
N LEU A 350 0.52 66.72 -4.98
CA LEU A 350 -0.46 65.90 -5.71
C LEU A 350 -1.86 65.99 -5.09
N ILE A 351 -1.97 65.94 -3.75
CA ILE A 351 -3.26 66.07 -3.07
C ILE A 351 -3.86 67.45 -3.31
N SER A 352 -3.06 68.52 -3.24
CA SER A 352 -3.50 69.88 -3.53
C SER A 352 -3.98 70.04 -4.96
N ASP A 353 -3.25 69.51 -5.94
CA ASP A 353 -3.61 69.56 -7.37
C ASP A 353 -4.94 68.83 -7.64
N VAL A 354 -5.12 67.63 -7.08
CA VAL A 354 -6.37 66.87 -7.24
C VAL A 354 -7.52 67.61 -6.54
N ALA A 355 -7.32 68.10 -5.32
CA ALA A 355 -8.35 68.82 -4.59
C ALA A 355 -8.81 70.11 -5.31
N GLN A 356 -7.88 70.82 -5.95
CA GLN A 356 -8.21 72.01 -6.75
C GLN A 356 -9.09 71.64 -7.96
N LYS A 357 -8.83 70.50 -8.63
CA LYS A 357 -9.70 70.00 -9.72
C LYS A 357 -11.13 69.70 -9.25
N PHE A 358 -11.29 69.29 -7.99
CA PHE A 358 -12.58 68.98 -7.38
C PHE A 358 -13.32 70.19 -6.83
N GLU A 359 -12.68 71.35 -6.70
CA GLU A 359 -13.28 72.55 -6.10
C GLU A 359 -14.55 73.01 -6.83
N LEU A 360 -14.56 72.96 -8.16
CA LEU A 360 -15.74 73.33 -8.97
C LEU A 360 -16.91 72.37 -8.76
N THR A 361 -16.62 71.06 -8.68
CA THR A 361 -17.63 70.01 -8.43
C THR A 361 -18.18 70.12 -7.02
N ALA A 362 -17.31 70.37 -6.04
CA ALA A 362 -17.67 70.58 -4.64
C ALA A 362 -18.55 71.82 -4.45
N ARG A 363 -18.21 72.94 -5.11
CA ARG A 363 -19.03 74.17 -5.11
C ARG A 363 -20.40 73.96 -5.76
N THR A 364 -20.46 73.26 -6.89
CA THR A 364 -21.72 72.94 -7.59
C THR A 364 -22.66 72.07 -6.75
N ARG A 365 -22.09 71.29 -5.81
CA ARG A 365 -22.84 70.35 -4.94
C ARG A 365 -22.89 70.80 -3.47
N GLU A 366 -22.41 72.00 -3.15
CA GLU A 366 -22.34 72.59 -1.81
C GLU A 366 -21.67 71.68 -0.76
N VAL A 367 -20.55 71.07 -1.13
CA VAL A 367 -19.71 70.24 -0.24
C VAL A 367 -18.48 71.05 0.18
N ASN A 368 -18.19 71.10 1.48
CA ASN A 368 -16.98 71.74 2.00
C ASN A 368 -15.81 70.74 2.00
N LEU A 369 -14.88 70.93 1.08
CA LEU A 369 -13.63 70.16 1.02
C LEU A 369 -12.60 70.79 1.97
N HIS A 370 -12.17 70.06 3.00
CA HIS A 370 -11.11 70.50 3.91
C HIS A 370 -9.87 69.62 3.72
N ILE A 371 -8.73 70.26 3.44
CA ILE A 371 -7.45 69.59 3.24
C ILE A 371 -6.58 69.91 4.45
N ASP A 372 -6.24 68.88 5.22
CA ASP A 372 -5.31 68.99 6.33
C ASP A 372 -4.07 68.15 6.01
N VAL A 373 -2.96 68.83 5.68
CA VAL A 373 -1.67 68.19 5.38
C VAL A 373 -0.67 68.59 6.47
N PRO A 374 -0.27 67.64 7.35
CA PRO A 374 0.65 67.95 8.43
C PRO A 374 2.09 68.11 7.92
N GLY A 375 2.53 69.36 7.76
CA GLY A 375 3.94 69.74 7.51
C GLY A 375 4.54 69.24 6.18
N PRO A 376 5.85 69.45 5.96
CA PRO A 376 6.52 68.97 4.76
C PRO A 376 6.61 67.44 4.78
N LEU A 377 5.80 66.80 3.93
CA LEU A 377 5.80 65.35 3.76
C LEU A 377 7.07 64.89 3.03
N PRO A 378 7.62 63.71 3.37
CA PRO A 378 8.74 63.13 2.63
C PRO A 378 8.33 62.79 1.18
N LEU A 379 9.29 62.86 0.26
CA LEU A 379 9.08 62.40 -1.11
C LEU A 379 8.75 60.89 -1.13
N ILE A 380 7.71 60.53 -1.88
CA ILE A 380 7.28 59.14 -2.04
C ILE A 380 7.72 58.59 -3.40
N ASN A 381 8.05 57.30 -3.46
CA ASN A 381 8.48 56.61 -4.69
C ASN A 381 7.34 55.72 -5.22
N ALA A 382 6.50 56.27 -6.09
CA ALA A 382 5.32 55.61 -6.64
C ALA A 382 5.02 56.12 -8.05
N ASP A 383 4.02 55.54 -8.70
CA ASP A 383 3.50 56.04 -9.98
C ASP A 383 2.52 57.18 -9.72
N VAL A 384 2.89 58.40 -10.11
CA VAL A 384 2.11 59.62 -9.86
C VAL A 384 0.69 59.48 -10.41
N SER A 385 0.56 58.98 -11.65
CA SER A 385 -0.75 58.85 -12.32
C SER A 385 -1.68 57.85 -11.61
N MET A 386 -1.11 56.75 -11.08
CA MET A 386 -1.89 55.76 -10.34
C MET A 386 -2.32 56.30 -8.97
N ILE A 387 -1.46 57.04 -8.27
CA ILE A 387 -1.80 57.65 -6.98
C ILE A 387 -2.81 58.80 -7.16
N GLU A 388 -2.65 59.64 -8.19
CA GLU A 388 -3.61 60.69 -8.55
C GLU A 388 -5.01 60.09 -8.71
N ARG A 389 -5.08 58.96 -9.42
CA ARG A 389 -6.32 58.23 -9.64
C ARG A 389 -6.89 57.62 -8.36
N VAL A 390 -6.06 57.10 -7.45
CA VAL A 390 -6.53 56.63 -6.13
C VAL A 390 -7.17 57.78 -5.37
N VAL A 391 -6.51 58.93 -5.29
CA VAL A 391 -7.03 60.12 -4.58
C VAL A 391 -8.33 60.60 -5.24
N THR A 392 -8.36 60.69 -6.58
CA THR A 392 -9.55 61.04 -7.36
C THR A 392 -10.72 60.11 -7.06
N ASN A 393 -10.51 58.80 -7.12
CA ASN A 393 -11.56 57.80 -6.82
C ASN A 393 -12.09 57.92 -5.38
N LEU A 394 -11.22 58.22 -4.41
CA LEU A 394 -11.62 58.40 -3.01
C LEU A 394 -12.46 59.67 -2.83
N LEU A 395 -12.11 60.77 -3.49
CA LEU A 395 -12.87 62.02 -3.46
C LEU A 395 -14.22 61.87 -4.17
N ASP A 396 -14.25 61.25 -5.36
CA ASP A 396 -15.49 60.92 -6.08
C ASP A 396 -16.44 60.05 -5.23
N ASN A 397 -15.89 59.06 -4.52
CA ASN A 397 -16.67 58.22 -3.60
C ASN A 397 -17.19 58.99 -2.38
N GLY A 398 -16.38 59.89 -1.82
CA GLY A 398 -16.77 60.76 -0.70
C GLY A 398 -17.92 61.69 -1.08
N ASP A 399 -17.83 62.33 -2.24
CA ASP A 399 -18.86 63.20 -2.80
C ASP A 399 -20.16 62.45 -3.10
N ALA A 400 -20.06 61.22 -3.64
CA ALA A 400 -21.21 60.35 -3.89
C ALA A 400 -21.89 59.86 -2.60
N ALA A 401 -21.14 59.68 -1.51
CA ALA A 401 -21.68 59.30 -0.21
C ALA A 401 -22.39 60.47 0.48
N TYR A 402 -21.87 61.69 0.35
CA TYR A 402 -22.47 62.88 0.92
C TYR A 402 -23.77 63.31 0.21
N SER A 403 -23.78 63.30 -1.13
CA SER A 403 -24.97 63.60 -1.94
C SER A 403 -26.14 62.64 -1.68
N ARG A 404 -25.86 61.35 -1.38
CA ARG A 404 -26.87 60.37 -0.95
C ARG A 404 -27.52 60.72 0.39
N ARG A 405 -26.80 61.33 1.34
CA ARG A 405 -27.33 61.75 2.65
C ARG A 405 -28.24 62.98 2.59
N ARG A 406 -28.04 63.88 1.61
CA ARG A 406 -28.95 65.01 1.38
C ARG A 406 -30.27 64.62 0.69
N GLY A 407 -30.30 63.50 -0.01
CA GLY A 407 -31.49 63.01 -0.73
C GLY A 407 -32.46 62.19 0.12
N ASP A 408 -32.14 61.92 1.39
CA ASP A 408 -33.01 61.24 2.35
C ASP A 408 -33.59 62.29 3.33
N PRO A 409 -34.90 62.62 3.28
CA PRO A 409 -35.51 63.58 4.20
C PRO A 409 -35.62 63.08 5.65
N SER A 410 -35.16 61.86 5.95
CA SER A 410 -35.41 61.15 7.21
C SER A 410 -34.12 60.74 7.90
N GLY A 411 -33.37 61.71 8.44
CA GLY A 411 -32.11 61.39 9.12
C GLY A 411 -31.51 62.51 9.96
N GLY A 412 -32.31 63.22 10.74
CA GLY A 412 -31.80 64.13 11.76
C GLY A 412 -31.18 63.35 12.92
N LEU A 413 -29.86 63.42 13.07
CA LEU A 413 -29.20 63.19 14.35
C LEU A 413 -28.22 64.35 14.58
N ALA A 414 -28.69 65.31 15.36
CA ALA A 414 -27.86 66.29 16.04
C ALA A 414 -26.93 65.54 17.00
N GLY A 415 -25.62 65.66 16.78
CA GLY A 415 -24.61 65.29 17.77
C GLY A 415 -24.32 66.50 18.65
N GLU A 416 -24.92 66.54 19.83
CA GLU A 416 -24.54 67.46 20.90
C GLU A 416 -23.11 67.18 21.36
N SER A 417 -22.31 68.25 21.34
CA SER A 417 -21.01 68.33 21.99
C SER A 417 -21.22 68.78 23.44
N THR A 418 -20.90 67.94 24.41
CA THR A 418 -20.48 68.40 25.75
C THR A 418 -19.35 67.53 26.27
N ALA A 419 -18.26 68.20 26.63
CA ALA A 419 -17.06 67.67 27.22
C ALA A 419 -17.21 67.36 28.72
N SER A 420 -16.23 66.59 29.23
CA SER A 420 -15.75 66.48 30.63
C SER A 420 -16.17 65.23 31.41
N GLY A 421 -15.15 64.46 31.84
CA GLY A 421 -15.31 63.42 32.86
C GLY A 421 -14.23 62.34 32.86
N ARG A 422 -13.04 62.66 33.42
CA ARG A 422 -11.98 61.69 33.78
C ARG A 422 -12.53 60.53 34.63
N SER A 423 -12.17 59.29 34.31
CA SER A 423 -11.59 58.34 35.30
C SER A 423 -11.09 57.07 34.61
N GLY A 424 -9.87 56.66 34.94
CA GLY A 424 -9.12 55.63 34.23
C GLY A 424 -9.53 54.18 34.54
N ARG A 425 -9.18 53.29 33.61
CA ARG A 425 -8.85 51.90 33.91
C ARG A 425 -7.83 51.38 32.90
N GLN A 426 -6.63 51.15 33.40
CA GLN A 426 -5.60 50.34 32.76
C GLN A 426 -6.15 48.94 32.45
N ARG A 427 -5.91 48.42 31.24
CA ARG A 427 -5.46 47.03 31.03
C ARG A 427 -4.93 46.83 29.59
N SER A 428 -3.61 46.68 29.52
CA SER A 428 -2.91 45.56 28.87
C SER A 428 -3.24 45.24 27.40
N GLY A 429 -2.49 45.88 26.51
CA GLY A 429 -1.64 45.21 25.50
C GLY A 429 -2.21 44.08 24.64
N ARG A 430 -2.35 44.35 23.34
CA ARG A 430 -1.99 43.43 22.25
C ARG A 430 -1.52 44.23 21.03
N ARG A 431 -0.24 44.06 20.69
CA ARG A 431 0.38 44.53 19.45
C ARG A 431 -0.16 43.72 18.28
N CYS A 432 -0.76 44.37 17.28
CA CYS A 432 -0.82 43.82 15.93
C CYS A 432 0.33 44.42 15.12
N ARG A 433 1.32 43.58 14.79
CA ARG A 433 2.24 43.81 13.68
C ARG A 433 1.48 43.46 12.41
N ALA A 434 1.37 44.39 11.47
CA ALA A 434 1.04 44.08 10.08
C ALA A 434 2.35 43.78 9.32
N ALA A 435 2.31 42.67 8.59
CA ALA A 435 3.27 42.29 7.56
C ALA A 435 2.85 42.92 6.23
#